data_AF-A7RK18-F1
#
_entry.id   AF-A7RK18-F1
#
_cell.length_a   1.000
_cell.length_b   1.000
_cell.length_c   1.000
_cell.angle_alpha   90.00
_cell.angle_beta   90.00
_cell.angle_gamma   90.00
#
_symmetry.space_group_name_H-M   'P 1'
#
loop_
_entity.id
_entity.type
_entity.pdbx_description
1 polymer ?
#
loop_
_entity_poly.entity_id
_entity_poly.type
_entity_poly.pdbx_seq_one_letter_code
_entity_poly.pdbx_strand_id
1 'polypeptide(L)'
;FRANDDRYSSKLIAINPPIQARFLRVNPQSYHSWIALRVEFYGCKADPCDVPLGVEDGRVTKQGMTASSMVNTYYGPWSGRLQARNHGRTRGGWVAQRNDRKQWLQVDLGT
;
A
#
# COMPACT_ATOMS: atom_id res chain seq x y z
N PHE A 1 9.67 20.79 16.05
CA PHE A 1 8.27 20.88 15.57
C PHE A 1 7.32 20.72 16.75
N ARG A 2 6.13 21.34 16.72
CA ARG A 2 5.12 21.14 17.76
C ARG A 2 4.32 19.85 17.46
N ALA A 3 4.45 18.83 18.30
CA ALA A 3 3.73 17.55 18.19
C ALA A 3 2.26 17.65 18.67
N ASN A 4 1.58 16.51 18.74
CA ASN A 4 0.27 16.34 19.41
C ASN A 4 0.40 16.51 20.93
N ASP A 5 -0.69 16.90 21.57
CA ASP A 5 -0.81 17.11 23.03
C ASP A 5 -1.74 16.10 23.72
N ASP A 6 -2.36 15.20 22.94
CA ASP A 6 -3.16 14.07 23.44
C ASP A 6 -2.69 12.73 22.85
N ARG A 7 -3.24 11.61 23.36
CA ARG A 7 -2.81 10.25 22.99
C ARG A 7 -3.50 9.64 21.76
N TYR A 8 -4.48 10.34 21.17
CA TYR A 8 -5.37 9.83 20.14
C TYR A 8 -5.19 10.55 18.80
N SER A 9 -4.95 11.87 18.84
CA SER A 9 -4.80 12.66 17.63
C SER A 9 -3.47 12.37 16.93
N SER A 10 -3.54 12.24 15.61
CA SER A 10 -2.36 12.32 14.75
C SER A 10 -2.15 13.77 14.34
N LYS A 11 -0.89 14.19 14.28
CA LYS A 11 -0.52 15.52 13.81
C LYS A 11 0.42 15.41 12.62
N LEU A 12 -0.05 15.86 11.46
CA LEU A 12 0.76 15.96 10.25
C LEU A 12 1.62 17.22 10.30
N ILE A 13 2.91 17.08 10.01
CA ILE A 13 3.87 18.18 9.98
C ILE A 13 4.54 18.19 8.62
N ALA A 14 4.31 19.23 7.82
CA ALA A 14 4.99 19.43 6.55
C ALA A 14 6.42 19.93 6.78
N ILE A 15 7.38 19.32 6.09
CA ILE A 15 8.79 19.71 6.14
C ILE A 15 9.15 20.36 4.80
N ASN A 16 9.36 21.67 4.83
CA ASN A 16 9.75 22.46 3.68
C ASN A 16 10.95 23.33 4.07
N PRO A 17 12.12 23.21 3.41
CA PRO A 17 12.42 22.34 2.26
C PRO A 17 12.43 20.83 2.61
N PRO A 18 12.25 19.93 1.63
CA PRO A 18 12.29 18.49 1.86
C PRO A 18 13.68 18.02 2.30
N ILE A 19 13.71 17.02 3.18
CA ILE A 19 14.96 16.42 3.67
C ILE A 19 15.34 15.25 2.75
N GLN A 20 16.56 15.27 2.21
CA GLN A 20 17.15 14.12 1.52
C GLN A 20 18.08 13.39 2.48
N ALA A 21 17.68 12.19 2.92
CA ALA A 21 18.48 11.40 3.85
C ALA A 21 18.14 9.91 3.74
N ARG A 22 19.11 9.04 4.09
CA ARG A 22 18.88 7.60 4.30
C ARG A 22 18.41 7.29 5.72
N PHE A 23 18.80 8.12 6.69
CA PHE A 23 18.51 7.93 8.11
C PHE A 23 17.92 9.20 8.70
N LEU A 24 16.87 9.04 9.50
CA LEU A 24 16.23 10.11 10.26
C LEU A 24 16.29 9.77 11.75
N ARG A 25 16.46 10.79 12.58
CA ARG A 25 16.38 10.69 14.04
C ARG A 25 15.38 11.69 14.56
N VAL A 26 14.43 11.24 15.36
CA VAL A 26 13.50 12.09 16.09
C VAL A 26 13.97 12.16 17.54
N ASN A 27 14.29 13.36 18.02
CA ASN A 27 14.68 13.60 19.41
C ASN A 27 13.56 14.40 20.10
N PRO A 28 12.73 13.77 20.95
CA PRO A 28 11.69 14.47 21.70
C PRO A 28 12.31 15.50 22.66
N GLN A 29 11.87 16.75 22.59
CA GLN A 29 12.35 17.83 23.47
C GLN A 29 11.44 18.06 24.68
N SER A 30 10.17 17.69 24.57
CA SER A 30 9.15 17.83 25.62
C SER A 30 8.15 16.68 25.52
N TYR A 31 7.59 16.24 26.65
CA TYR A 31 6.65 15.13 26.72
C TYR A 31 5.74 15.26 27.95
N HIS A 32 4.61 14.54 27.92
CA HIS A 32 3.69 14.44 29.05
C HIS A 32 3.80 13.04 29.68
N SER A 33 4.25 12.97 30.94
CA SER A 33 4.54 11.74 31.71
C SER A 33 5.70 10.90 31.15
N TRP A 34 5.56 10.34 29.96
CA TRP A 34 6.56 9.45 29.35
C TRP A 34 6.81 9.83 27.89
N ILE A 35 8.01 9.54 27.40
CA ILE A 35 8.32 9.68 25.99
C ILE A 35 7.71 8.49 25.24
N ALA A 36 6.63 8.74 24.49
CA ALA A 36 5.99 7.75 23.62
C ALA A 36 5.65 8.40 22.27
N LEU A 37 5.92 7.69 21.18
CA LEU A 37 5.70 8.19 19.81
C LEU A 37 5.20 7.06 18.90
N ARG A 38 4.23 7.39 18.03
CA ARG A 38 3.88 6.64 16.82
C ARG A 38 4.04 7.58 15.64
N VAL A 39 4.99 7.30 14.75
CA VAL A 39 5.35 8.19 13.64
C VAL A 39 5.35 7.43 12.33
N GLU A 40 4.86 8.07 11.28
CA GLU A 40 5.00 7.66 9.90
C GLU A 40 5.63 8.83 9.12
N PHE A 41 6.61 8.53 8.27
CA PHE A 41 7.28 9.52 7.43
C PHE A 41 6.76 9.41 6.01
N TYR A 42 6.14 10.48 5.52
CA TYR A 42 5.69 10.57 4.13
C TYR A 42 6.73 11.30 3.30
N GLY A 43 7.13 10.71 2.18
CA GLY A 43 8.08 11.26 1.23
C GLY A 43 8.04 10.48 -0.08
N CYS A 44 8.98 10.77 -0.97
CA CYS A 44 9.21 10.01 -2.20
C CYS A 44 10.63 9.44 -2.18
N LYS A 45 10.84 8.32 -2.88
CA LYS A 45 12.20 7.89 -3.21
C LYS A 45 12.81 8.91 -4.18
N ALA A 46 14.13 9.08 -4.09
CA ALA A 46 14.86 9.84 -5.10
C ALA A 46 14.82 9.16 -6.48
N ASP A 47 14.63 7.84 -6.50
CA ASP A 47 14.46 7.07 -7.72
C ASP A 47 13.00 7.13 -8.22
N PRO A 48 12.75 7.64 -9.44
CA PRO A 48 11.40 7.70 -10.02
C PRO A 48 10.79 6.33 -10.33
N CYS A 49 11.56 5.23 -10.26
CA CYS A 49 11.08 3.89 -10.62
C CYS A 49 10.21 3.24 -9.52
N ASP A 50 10.14 3.81 -8.31
CA ASP A 50 9.38 3.25 -7.19
C ASP A 50 8.01 3.92 -7.03
N VAL A 51 7.18 3.75 -8.04
CA VAL A 51 5.82 4.31 -8.08
C VAL A 51 4.78 3.20 -8.26
N PRO A 52 3.56 3.35 -7.70
CA PRO A 52 2.50 2.38 -7.94
C PRO A 52 2.13 2.37 -9.44
N LEU A 53 2.15 1.18 -10.03
CA LEU A 53 1.85 0.98 -11.46
C LEU A 53 0.35 0.85 -11.76
N GLY A 54 -0.51 0.92 -10.73
CA GLY A 54 -1.96 1.05 -10.91
C GLY A 54 -2.80 -0.20 -10.68
N VAL A 55 -2.22 -1.24 -10.06
CA VAL A 55 -2.99 -2.43 -9.66
C VAL A 55 -3.97 -2.10 -8.54
N GLU A 56 -3.56 -1.34 -7.53
CA GLU A 56 -4.44 -0.93 -6.42
C GLU A 56 -5.53 0.07 -6.86
N ASP A 57 -5.14 1.11 -7.60
CA ASP A 57 -6.01 2.24 -7.96
C ASP A 57 -6.93 1.98 -9.17
N GLY A 58 -6.77 0.85 -9.86
CA GLY A 58 -7.62 0.47 -10.99
C GLY A 58 -7.12 0.89 -12.38
N ARG A 59 -6.00 1.62 -12.49
CA ARG A 59 -5.42 1.96 -13.82
C ARG A 59 -5.04 0.73 -14.63
N VAL A 60 -4.52 -0.32 -13.98
CA VAL A 60 -4.45 -1.65 -14.60
C VAL A 60 -5.86 -2.20 -14.63
N THR A 61 -6.43 -2.40 -15.82
CA THR A 61 -7.83 -2.84 -15.96
C THR A 61 -8.00 -4.34 -15.65
N LYS A 62 -9.24 -4.79 -15.49
CA LYS A 62 -9.56 -6.22 -15.30
C LYS A 62 -9.02 -7.08 -16.44
N GLN A 63 -9.03 -6.57 -17.67
CA GLN A 63 -8.59 -7.25 -18.87
C GLN A 63 -7.08 -7.51 -18.86
N GLY A 64 -6.30 -6.61 -18.25
CA GLY A 64 -4.87 -6.78 -18.06
C GLY A 64 -4.51 -7.76 -16.94
N MET A 65 -5.47 -8.39 -16.27
CA MET A 65 -5.20 -9.34 -15.19
C MET A 65 -5.71 -10.74 -15.54
N THR A 66 -4.79 -11.70 -15.67
CA THR A 66 -5.07 -13.10 -15.97
C THR A 66 -4.37 -14.01 -14.96
N ALA A 67 -4.73 -15.29 -14.90
CA ALA A 67 -4.10 -16.25 -14.01
C ALA A 67 -4.13 -17.66 -14.60
N SER A 68 -3.33 -18.56 -14.01
CA SER A 68 -3.33 -19.99 -14.33
C SER A 68 -4.70 -20.63 -14.15
N SER A 69 -5.42 -20.25 -13.09
CA SER A 69 -6.74 -20.76 -12.75
C SER A 69 -7.43 -19.82 -11.75
N MET A 70 -8.73 -20.02 -11.55
CA MET A 70 -9.49 -19.36 -10.48
C MET A 70 -10.53 -20.33 -9.92
N VAL A 71 -10.73 -20.34 -8.60
CA VAL A 71 -11.71 -21.24 -7.95
C VAL A 71 -13.14 -20.98 -8.45
N ASN A 72 -13.46 -19.72 -8.72
CA ASN A 72 -14.66 -19.24 -9.40
C ASN A 72 -14.48 -17.76 -9.77
N THR A 73 -15.49 -17.17 -10.41
CA THR A 73 -15.45 -15.77 -10.86
C THR A 73 -15.47 -14.74 -9.73
N TYR A 74 -15.76 -15.12 -8.48
CA TYR A 74 -15.75 -14.21 -7.33
C TYR A 74 -14.33 -13.87 -6.87
N TYR A 75 -13.39 -14.79 -7.06
CA TYR A 75 -11.97 -14.66 -6.71
C TYR A 75 -11.09 -14.63 -7.96
N GLY A 76 -11.59 -14.02 -9.03
CA GLY A 76 -10.87 -13.92 -10.30
C GLY A 76 -9.58 -13.09 -10.19
N PRO A 77 -8.72 -13.13 -11.21
CA PRO A 77 -7.42 -12.43 -11.23
C PRO A 77 -7.53 -10.94 -10.89
N TRP A 78 -8.57 -10.28 -11.39
CA TRP A 78 -8.86 -8.85 -11.16
C TRP A 78 -9.14 -8.46 -9.71
N SER A 79 -9.40 -9.45 -8.85
CA SER A 79 -9.54 -9.27 -7.40
C SER A 79 -8.20 -9.26 -6.66
N GLY A 80 -7.10 -9.68 -7.30
CA GLY A 80 -5.76 -9.71 -6.73
C GLY A 80 -5.11 -8.33 -6.58
N ARG A 81 -5.87 -7.33 -6.13
CA ARG A 81 -5.41 -5.95 -5.92
C ARG A 81 -5.19 -5.70 -4.44
N LEU A 82 -4.18 -4.88 -4.12
CA LEU A 82 -3.94 -4.42 -2.75
C LEU A 82 -5.18 -3.65 -2.26
N GLN A 83 -5.52 -3.80 -0.97
CA GLN A 83 -6.70 -3.20 -0.33
C GLN A 83 -8.06 -3.49 -1.01
N ALA A 84 -8.15 -4.48 -1.90
CA ALA A 84 -9.41 -4.87 -2.52
C ALA A 84 -10.42 -5.33 -1.46
N ARG A 85 -11.57 -4.66 -1.41
CA ARG A 85 -12.70 -5.03 -0.54
C ARG A 85 -13.71 -5.89 -1.30
N ASN A 86 -14.50 -6.65 -0.54
CA ASN A 86 -15.65 -7.35 -1.11
C ASN A 86 -16.63 -6.33 -1.70
N HIS A 87 -17.03 -6.54 -2.96
CA HIS A 87 -17.94 -5.66 -3.66
C HIS A 87 -18.83 -6.46 -4.62
N GLY A 88 -20.14 -6.43 -4.38
CA GLY A 88 -21.11 -7.24 -5.13
C GLY A 88 -20.73 -8.73 -5.09
N ARG A 89 -20.53 -9.31 -6.29
CA ARG A 89 -20.10 -10.71 -6.44
C ARG A 89 -18.59 -10.90 -6.30
N THR A 90 -17.81 -9.82 -6.37
CA THR A 90 -16.35 -9.88 -6.33
C THR A 90 -15.85 -9.87 -4.89
N ARG A 91 -14.86 -10.72 -4.60
CA ARG A 91 -14.20 -10.83 -3.30
C ARG A 91 -12.82 -10.18 -3.36
N GLY A 92 -12.33 -9.74 -2.21
CA GLY A 92 -10.95 -9.28 -2.07
C GLY A 92 -9.98 -10.45 -2.23
N GLY A 93 -9.09 -10.38 -3.22
CA GLY A 93 -8.08 -11.39 -3.50
C GLY A 93 -8.42 -12.35 -4.64
N TRP A 94 -7.36 -12.82 -5.31
CA TRP A 94 -7.41 -13.92 -6.27
C TRP A 94 -7.17 -15.25 -5.54
N VAL A 95 -7.90 -16.30 -5.95
CA VAL A 95 -7.73 -17.65 -5.41
C VAL A 95 -7.67 -18.63 -6.57
N ALA A 96 -6.53 -19.32 -6.69
CA ALA A 96 -6.34 -20.38 -7.67
C ALA A 96 -7.29 -21.57 -7.43
N GLN A 97 -7.61 -22.31 -8.48
CA GLN A 97 -8.45 -23.50 -8.38
C GLN A 97 -7.72 -24.67 -7.69
N ARG A 98 -6.41 -24.77 -7.88
CA ARG A 98 -5.55 -25.79 -7.26
C ARG A 98 -4.49 -25.12 -6.40
N ASN A 99 -4.22 -25.68 -5.23
CA ASN A 99 -3.14 -25.22 -4.36
C ASN A 99 -1.87 -26.03 -4.63
N ASP A 100 -1.11 -25.61 -5.64
CA ASP A 100 0.17 -26.20 -6.00
C ASP A 100 1.19 -25.12 -6.40
N ARG A 101 2.45 -25.53 -6.63
CA ARG A 101 3.55 -24.62 -6.96
C ARG A 101 3.54 -24.11 -8.41
N LYS A 102 2.54 -24.47 -9.21
CA LYS A 102 2.47 -24.14 -10.65
C LYS A 102 1.48 -23.01 -10.95
N GLN A 103 0.83 -22.46 -9.92
CA GLN A 103 -0.13 -21.38 -10.09
C GLN A 103 0.57 -20.04 -10.29
N TRP A 104 -0.06 -19.17 -11.08
CA TRP A 104 0.46 -17.84 -11.39
C TRP A 104 -0.68 -16.83 -11.55
N LEU A 105 -0.38 -15.58 -11.23
CA LEU A 105 -1.18 -14.39 -11.53
C LEU A 105 -0.33 -13.50 -12.45
N GLN A 106 -0.86 -13.16 -13.61
CA GLN A 106 -0.20 -12.34 -14.61
C GLN A 106 -0.88 -10.98 -14.67
N VAL A 107 -0.06 -9.94 -14.76
CA VAL A 107 -0.48 -8.56 -14.93
C VAL A 107 0.19 -8.02 -16.19
N ASP A 108 -0.62 -7.68 -17.18
CA ASP A 108 -0.22 -6.94 -18.37
C ASP A 108 -0.28 -5.44 -18.07
N LEU A 109 0.86 -4.77 -18.23
CA LEU A 109 1.01 -3.34 -17.97
C LEU A 109 0.76 -2.49 -19.23
N GLY A 110 0.46 -3.13 -20.36
CA GLY A 110 0.44 -2.46 -21.66
C GLY A 110 1.85 -2.08 -22.13
N THR A 111 1.90 -1.53 -23.33
CA THR A 111 3.09 -0.89 -23.92
C THR A 111 2.92 0.61 -23.90
#